data_AF-A0A183HSG7-F1
#
_entry.id   AF-A0A183HSG7-F1
#
_cell.length_a   1.000
_cell.length_b   1.000
_cell.length_c   1.000
_cell.angle_alpha   90.00
_cell.angle_beta   90.00
_cell.angle_gamma   90.00
#
_symmetry.space_group_name_H-M   'P 1'
#
loop_
_entity.id
_entity.type
_entity.pdbx_description
1 polymer ?
#
loop_
_entity_poly.entity_id
_entity_poly.type
_entity_poly.pdbx_seq_one_letter_code
_entity_poly.pdbx_strand_id
1 'polypeptide(L)'
;MRPPLPRESEAEIYWKVIDDNTIVDGDEKSYTFDQVYREVDLTQDVYDNSAKDVVESAMAGYNGTLFAYGQTASGKTYTMFGMDNTEGIVQMALDTIFAKILE
;
A
#
# COMPACT_ATOMS: atom_id res chain seq x y z
N MET A 1 3.27 5.10 3.84
CA MET A 1 4.59 5.76 3.82
C MET A 1 5.59 4.68 4.14
N ARG A 2 6.71 4.57 3.41
CA ARG A 2 7.70 3.54 3.74
C ARG A 2 8.55 3.98 4.93
N PRO A 3 9.03 3.04 5.78
CA PRO A 3 10.02 3.36 6.80
C PRO A 3 11.28 4.01 6.21
N PRO A 4 11.97 4.88 6.96
CA PRO A 4 13.26 5.43 6.54
C PRO A 4 14.31 4.32 6.45
N LEU A 5 15.17 4.39 5.42
CA LEU A 5 16.31 3.49 5.31
C LEU A 5 17.39 3.88 6.32
N PRO A 6 18.32 2.97 6.70
CA PRO A 6 19.42 3.32 7.60
C PRO A 6 20.26 4.51 7.12
N ARG A 7 20.41 4.67 5.80
CA ARG A 7 21.10 5.82 5.19
C ARG A 7 20.31 7.14 5.24
N GLU A 8 19.05 7.10 5.64
CA GLU A 8 18.11 8.22 5.72
C GLU A 8 17.74 8.52 7.18
N SER A 9 18.41 7.91 8.16
CA SER A 9 18.07 8.03 9.59
C SER A 9 18.17 9.46 10.14
N GLU A 10 19.01 10.30 9.55
CA GLU A 10 19.19 11.71 9.93
C GLU A 10 18.40 12.66 9.01
N ALA A 11 17.66 12.14 8.03
CA ALA A 11 16.88 12.97 7.14
C ALA A 11 15.69 13.58 7.87
N GLU A 12 15.43 14.86 7.61
CA GLU A 12 14.23 15.52 8.13
C GLU A 12 12.98 14.91 7.47
N ILE A 13 12.01 14.54 8.30
CA ILE A 13 10.73 13.99 7.82
C ILE A 13 9.89 15.15 7.28
N TYR A 14 9.80 15.24 5.95
CA TYR A 14 9.05 16.28 5.26
C TYR A 14 7.53 16.05 5.25
N TRP A 15 7.07 14.80 5.39
CA TRP A 15 5.66 14.43 5.32
C TRP A 15 5.14 13.97 6.68
N LYS A 16 4.03 14.55 7.15
CA LYS A 16 3.38 14.19 8.41
C LYS A 16 2.01 13.59 8.14
N VAL A 17 1.72 12.45 8.75
CA VAL A 17 0.38 11.86 8.73
C VAL A 17 -0.42 12.46 9.87
N ILE A 18 -1.55 13.09 9.56
CA ILE A 18 -2.39 13.77 10.56
C ILE A 18 -3.46 12.82 11.10
N ASP A 19 -4.07 12.04 10.22
CA ASP A 19 -5.09 11.04 10.53
C ASP A 19 -5.02 9.91 9.49
N ASP A 20 -6.09 9.13 9.33
CA ASP A 20 -6.09 7.95 8.45
C ASP A 20 -6.25 8.29 6.96
N ASN A 21 -6.50 9.55 6.60
CA ASN A 21 -6.71 9.94 5.20
C ASN A 21 -6.00 11.23 4.78
N THR A 22 -5.36 11.94 5.71
CA THR A 22 -4.75 13.25 5.45
C THR A 22 -3.27 13.27 5.82
N ILE A 23 -2.46 13.81 4.89
CA ILE A 23 -1.05 14.16 5.12
C ILE A 23 -0.81 15.66 4.96
N VAL A 24 0.24 16.15 5.62
CA VAL A 24 0.70 17.54 5.53
C VAL A 24 2.18 17.57 5.16
N ASP A 25 2.55 18.44 4.22
CA ASP A 25 3.94 18.67 3.82
C ASP A 25 4.66 19.67 4.74
N GLY A 26 5.97 19.86 4.52
CA GLY A 26 6.78 20.79 5.31
C GLY A 26 6.38 22.27 5.15
N ASP A 27 5.57 22.60 4.14
CA ASP A 27 5.03 23.95 3.89
C ASP A 27 3.61 24.12 4.46
N GLU A 28 3.17 23.21 5.34
CA GLU A 28 1.83 23.17 5.95
C GLU A 28 0.67 22.97 4.97
N LYS A 29 0.92 22.45 3.75
CA LYS A 29 -0.16 22.10 2.82
C LYS A 29 -0.70 20.71 3.09
N SER A 30 -2.01 20.59 3.15
CA SER A 30 -2.73 19.34 3.38
C SER A 30 -3.15 18.65 2.08
N TYR A 31 -3.06 17.32 2.06
CA TYR A 31 -3.54 16.46 0.97
C TYR A 31 -4.38 15.33 1.57
N THR A 32 -5.58 15.13 1.02
CA THR A 32 -6.52 14.10 1.48
C THR A 32 -6.67 13.01 0.41
N PHE A 33 -6.67 11.76 0.86
CA PHE A 33 -6.80 10.55 0.06
C PHE A 33 -7.95 9.69 0.58
N ASP A 34 -8.24 8.56 -0.07
CA ASP A 34 -9.20 7.59 0.48
C ASP A 34 -8.63 6.91 1.74
N GLN A 35 -7.32 6.63 1.75
CA GLN A 35 -6.60 6.07 2.89
C GLN A 35 -5.12 6.49 2.83
N VAL A 36 -4.52 6.71 4.01
CA VAL A 36 -3.09 6.97 4.19
C VAL A 36 -2.51 5.91 5.12
N TYR A 37 -1.56 5.16 4.59
CA TYR A 37 -0.80 4.17 5.35
C TYR A 37 0.47 4.81 5.94
N ARG A 38 0.81 4.44 7.16
CA ARG A 38 1.98 4.85 7.94
C ARG A 38 3.12 3.85 7.77
N GLU A 39 4.27 4.15 8.36
CA GLU A 39 5.46 3.29 8.30
C GLU A 39 5.30 1.99 9.09
N VAL A 40 4.38 1.99 10.06
CA VAL A 40 4.09 0.84 10.93
C VAL A 40 3.04 -0.10 10.34
N ASP A 41 2.33 0.33 9.30
CA ASP A 41 1.27 -0.45 8.69
C ASP A 41 1.89 -1.52 7.77
N LEU A 42 1.27 -2.69 7.74
CA LEU A 42 1.74 -3.83 6.99
C LEU A 42 1.19 -3.81 5.57
N THR A 43 1.86 -4.50 4.64
CA THR A 43 1.32 -4.71 3.28
C THR A 43 -0.03 -5.44 3.33
N GLN A 44 -0.26 -6.27 4.35
CA GLN A 44 -1.55 -6.90 4.62
C GLN A 44 -2.67 -5.86 4.84
N ASP A 45 -2.41 -4.80 5.61
CA ASP A 45 -3.38 -3.72 5.85
C ASP A 45 -3.70 -2.95 4.56
N VAL A 46 -2.71 -2.80 3.67
CA VAL A 46 -2.91 -2.22 2.34
C VAL A 46 -3.78 -3.15 1.48
N TYR A 47 -3.54 -4.46 1.56
CA TYR A 47 -4.32 -5.43 0.82
C TYR A 47 -5.77 -5.44 1.27
N ASP A 48 -6.02 -5.62 2.56
CA ASP A 48 -7.36 -5.77 3.12
C ASP A 48 -8.22 -4.53 2.95
N ASN A 49 -7.63 -3.33 3.11
CA ASN A 49 -8.39 -2.08 3.09
C ASN A 49 -8.46 -1.40 1.72
N SER A 50 -7.61 -1.76 0.75
CA SER A 50 -7.58 -1.09 -0.57
C SER A 50 -7.59 -2.03 -1.79
N ALA A 51 -6.93 -3.18 -1.72
CA ALA A 51 -6.77 -4.05 -2.89
C ALA A 51 -7.84 -5.15 -2.98
N LYS A 52 -8.25 -5.69 -1.84
CA LYS A 52 -9.13 -6.86 -1.76
C LYS A 52 -10.46 -6.63 -2.47
N ASP A 53 -11.11 -5.49 -2.25
CA ASP A 53 -12.38 -5.14 -2.90
C ASP A 53 -12.27 -5.11 -4.44
N VAL A 54 -11.11 -4.69 -4.96
CA VAL A 54 -10.85 -4.70 -6.41
C VAL A 54 -10.69 -6.13 -6.93
N VAL A 55 -10.00 -7.00 -6.17
CA VAL A 55 -9.86 -8.43 -6.50
C VAL A 55 -11.22 -9.12 -6.47
N GLU A 56 -12.02 -8.89 -5.45
CA GLU A 56 -13.36 -9.47 -5.33
C GLU A 56 -14.32 -8.97 -6.42
N SER A 57 -14.24 -7.69 -6.76
CA SER A 57 -14.99 -7.13 -7.89
C SER A 57 -14.58 -7.77 -9.21
N ALA A 58 -13.28 -8.06 -9.40
CA ALA A 58 -12.81 -8.75 -10.58
C ALA A 58 -13.38 -10.18 -10.68
N MET A 59 -13.49 -10.89 -9.55
CA MET A 59 -14.14 -12.20 -9.51
C MET A 59 -15.65 -12.14 -9.76
N ALA A 60 -16.30 -11.01 -9.46
CA ALA A 60 -17.71 -10.76 -9.79
C ALA A 60 -17.95 -10.37 -11.26
N GLY A 61 -16.90 -10.37 -12.11
CA GLY A 61 -17.01 -10.11 -13.54
C GLY A 61 -16.79 -8.65 -13.95
N TYR A 62 -16.26 -7.81 -13.05
CA TYR A 62 -15.84 -6.45 -13.37
C TYR A 62 -14.36 -6.39 -13.76
N ASN A 63 -13.95 -5.34 -14.48
CA ASN A 63 -12.53 -5.08 -14.72
C ASN A 63 -11.96 -4.27 -13.55
N GLY A 64 -10.97 -4.82 -12.85
CA GLY A 64 -10.21 -4.15 -11.79
C GLY A 64 -8.79 -3.83 -12.23
N THR A 65 -8.22 -2.71 -11.79
CA THR A 65 -6.81 -2.37 -12.04
C THR A 65 -6.20 -1.73 -10.81
N LEU A 66 -5.09 -2.30 -10.34
CA LEU A 66 -4.26 -1.77 -9.27
C LEU A 66 -2.87 -1.47 -9.85
N PHE A 67 -2.32 -0.29 -9.54
CA PHE A 67 -0.96 0.05 -9.91
C PHE A 67 -0.27 0.80 -8.78
N ALA A 68 1.01 0.52 -8.58
CA ALA A 68 1.84 1.24 -7.62
C ALA A 68 2.59 2.38 -8.33
N TYR A 69 2.45 3.60 -7.82
CA TYR A 69 3.10 4.80 -8.37
C TYR A 69 4.01 5.46 -7.33
N GLY A 70 5.10 6.08 -7.81
CA GLY A 70 6.05 6.80 -6.95
C GLY A 70 7.49 6.75 -7.49
N GLN A 71 8.39 7.52 -6.88
CA GLN A 71 9.80 7.58 -7.26
C GLN A 71 10.53 6.23 -7.10
N THR A 72 11.68 6.06 -7.76
CA THR A 72 12.55 4.89 -7.53
C THR A 72 12.88 4.75 -6.04
N ALA A 73 12.89 3.51 -5.53
CA ALA A 73 13.05 3.19 -4.11
C ALA A 73 11.94 3.70 -3.16
N SER A 74 10.74 4.06 -3.66
CA SER A 74 9.59 4.43 -2.82
C SER A 74 8.82 3.25 -2.21
N GLY A 75 9.15 2.01 -2.57
CA GLY A 75 8.45 0.81 -2.09
C GLY A 75 7.48 0.14 -3.07
N LYS A 76 7.36 0.63 -4.32
CA LYS A 76 6.44 0.03 -5.33
C LYS A 76 6.57 -1.50 -5.45
N THR A 77 7.80 -2.00 -5.63
CA THR A 77 8.06 -3.45 -5.75
C THR A 77 7.73 -4.18 -4.46
N TYR A 78 8.07 -3.60 -3.31
CA TYR A 78 7.77 -4.17 -2.00
C TYR A 78 6.25 -4.31 -1.78
N THR A 79 5.47 -3.28 -2.11
CA THR A 79 4.00 -3.33 -2.00
C THR A 79 3.39 -4.37 -2.94
N MET A 80 3.83 -4.43 -4.20
CA MET A 80 3.22 -5.33 -5.19
C MET A 80 3.67 -6.79 -5.04
N PHE A 81 4.95 -7.03 -4.79
CA PHE A 81 5.55 -8.37 -4.84
C PHE A 81 6.18 -8.83 -3.52
N GLY A 82 6.23 -7.96 -2.50
CA GLY A 82 6.85 -8.29 -1.23
C GLY A 82 8.38 -8.33 -1.29
N MET A 83 8.98 -8.83 -0.21
CA MET A 83 10.42 -9.12 -0.10
C MET A 83 10.67 -10.19 0.97
N ASP A 84 11.57 -11.14 0.68
CA ASP A 84 11.97 -12.24 1.56
C ASP A 84 10.78 -12.98 2.19
N ASN A 85 10.43 -12.67 3.43
CA ASN A 85 9.36 -13.28 4.22
C ASN A 85 8.07 -12.42 4.30
N THR A 86 7.94 -11.42 3.44
CA THR A 86 6.75 -10.56 3.39
C THR A 86 6.05 -10.72 2.05
N GLU A 87 4.76 -11.03 2.08
CA GLU A 87 3.93 -11.17 0.89
C GLU A 87 3.53 -9.79 0.33
N GLY A 88 3.45 -9.71 -0.99
CA GLY A 88 2.93 -8.54 -1.70
C GLY A 88 1.46 -8.70 -2.09
N ILE A 89 0.88 -7.61 -2.60
CA ILE A 89 -0.50 -7.60 -3.10
C ILE A 89 -0.75 -8.70 -4.15
N VAL A 90 0.23 -9.00 -5.01
CA VAL A 90 0.07 -10.03 -6.06
C VAL A 90 -0.12 -11.41 -5.45
N GLN A 91 0.68 -11.79 -4.44
CA GLN A 91 0.56 -13.09 -3.78
C GLN A 91 -0.79 -13.20 -3.04
N MET A 92 -1.10 -12.22 -2.19
CA MET A 92 -2.36 -12.20 -1.43
C MET A 92 -3.61 -12.22 -2.32
N ALA A 93 -3.56 -11.55 -3.48
CA ALA A 93 -4.64 -11.58 -4.46
C ALA A 93 -4.82 -12.97 -5.06
N LEU A 94 -3.73 -13.67 -5.42
CA LEU A 94 -3.80 -15.04 -5.92
C LEU A 94 -4.40 -15.97 -4.87
N ASP A 95 -3.97 -15.86 -3.61
CA ASP A 95 -4.51 -16.69 -2.52
C ASP A 95 -6.00 -16.46 -2.31
N THR A 96 -6.45 -15.20 -2.36
CA THR A 96 -7.87 -14.86 -2.27
C THR A 96 -8.67 -15.41 -3.45
N ILE A 97 -8.12 -15.32 -4.67
CA ILE A 97 -8.75 -15.87 -5.88
C ILE A 97 -8.90 -17.39 -5.76
N PHE A 98 -7.84 -18.10 -5.40
CA PHE A 98 -7.90 -19.55 -5.27
C PHE A 98 -8.80 -20.00 -4.13
N ALA A 99 -8.80 -19.29 -2.99
CA ALA A 99 -9.72 -19.56 -1.89
C ALA A 99 -11.18 -19.43 -2.34
N LYS A 100 -11.54 -18.37 -3.08
CA LYS A 100 -12.90 -18.14 -3.57
C LYS A 100 -13.34 -19.07 -4.70
N ILE A 101 -12.42 -19.63 -5.49
CA ILE A 101 -12.75 -20.63 -6.52
C ILE A 101 -13.04 -22.01 -5.90
N LEU A 102 -12.42 -22.31 -4.76
CA LEU A 102 -12.56 -23.61 -4.07
C LEU A 102 -13.73 -23.66 -3.10
N GLU A 103 -14.38 -22.53 -2.82
CA GLU A 103 -15.65 -22.41 -2.09
C GLU A 103 -16.83 -22.86 -2.96
#